data_AF-A0A9X8VAQ9-F1
#
_entry.id   AF-A0A9X8VAQ9-F1
#
_cell.length_a   1.000
_cell.length_b   1.000
_cell.length_c   1.000
_cell.angle_alpha   90.00
_cell.angle_beta   90.00
_cell.angle_gamma   90.00
#
_symmetry.space_group_name_H-M   'P 1'
#
loop_
_entity.id
_entity.type
_entity.pdbx_description
1 polymer ?
#
loop_
_entity_poly.entity_id
_entity_poly.type
_entity_poly.pdbx_seq_one_letter_code
_entity_poly.pdbx_strand_id
1 'polypeptide(L)'
;VSPVPVAVKQLPLSRFPLSFSLDDSNAMMPERLLSAQHQVQVRVRLSQDGLATPQPGDWFGESSLQTFSGKEQVSVQINKQVPEK
;
A
#
# COMPACT_ATOMS: atom_id res chain seq x y z
N VAL A 1 -15.48 -2.24 4.88
CA VAL A 1 -14.63 -1.14 5.41
C VAL A 1 -13.19 -1.54 5.17
N SER A 2 -12.42 -0.79 4.38
CA SER A 2 -10.99 -1.06 4.27
C SER A 2 -10.33 -0.63 5.58
N PRO A 3 -9.50 -1.47 6.23
CA PRO A 3 -8.85 -1.09 7.48
C PRO A 3 -7.99 0.15 7.27
N VAL A 4 -7.95 1.04 8.26
CA VAL A 4 -7.10 2.23 8.25
C VAL A 4 -5.65 1.76 8.12
N PRO A 5 -4.90 2.21 7.09
CA PRO A 5 -3.51 1.81 6.90
C PRO A 5 -2.62 2.39 8.01
N VAL A 6 -1.60 1.62 8.40
CA VAL A 6 -0.59 2.09 9.36
C VAL A 6 0.30 3.18 8.78
N ALA A 7 0.66 3.04 7.51
CA ALA A 7 1.50 3.99 6.78
C ALA A 7 1.02 4.08 5.33
N VAL A 8 1.14 5.26 4.73
CA VAL A 8 0.73 5.52 3.34
C VAL A 8 1.77 6.38 2.65
N LYS A 9 2.04 6.05 1.39
CA LYS A 9 2.88 6.84 0.50
C LYS A 9 2.18 6.98 -0.84
N GLN A 10 1.84 8.21 -1.21
CA GLN A 10 1.29 8.53 -2.52
C GLN A 10 2.44 8.90 -3.46
N LEU A 11 2.42 8.32 -4.67
CA LEU A 11 3.44 8.55 -5.69
C LEU A 11 2.75 8.84 -7.03
N PRO A 12 3.30 9.73 -7.86
CA PRO A 12 2.80 9.91 -9.22
C PRO A 12 3.00 8.62 -10.04
N LEU A 13 2.05 8.32 -10.92
CA LEU A 13 2.17 7.17 -11.82
C LEU A 13 3.38 7.39 -12.74
N SER A 14 4.25 6.38 -12.82
CA SER A 14 5.47 6.42 -13.61
C SER A 14 5.73 5.05 -14.24
N ARG A 15 6.91 4.87 -14.83
CA ARG A 15 7.27 3.59 -15.47
C ARG A 15 7.42 2.48 -14.42
N PHE A 16 7.00 1.27 -14.79
CA PHE A 16 7.18 0.06 -13.99
C PHE A 16 8.41 -0.74 -14.46
N PRO A 17 9.03 -1.57 -13.59
CA PRO A 17 8.74 -1.74 -12.16
C PRO A 17 9.20 -0.53 -11.33
N LEU A 18 8.48 -0.25 -10.23
CA LEU A 18 8.80 0.83 -9.30
C LEU A 18 9.33 0.24 -7.99
N SER A 19 10.36 0.86 -7.42
CA SER A 19 10.89 0.51 -6.10
C SER A 19 10.98 1.75 -5.22
N PHE A 20 10.50 1.64 -4.00
CA PHE A 20 10.49 2.71 -3.01
C PHE A 20 10.52 2.11 -1.60
N SER A 21 10.96 2.91 -0.64
CA SER A 21 10.93 2.56 0.77
C SER A 21 9.75 3.25 1.46
N LEU A 22 9.14 2.53 2.41
CA LEU A 22 8.26 3.09 3.43
C LEU A 22 9.00 3.03 4.77
N ASP A 23 8.86 4.09 5.56
CA ASP A 23 9.42 4.19 6.91
C ASP A 23 8.39 4.83 7.86
N ASP A 24 8.79 5.05 9.10
CA ASP A 24 7.94 5.63 10.15
C ASP A 24 7.47 7.07 9.83
N SER A 25 8.15 7.80 8.94
CA SER A 25 7.68 9.11 8.48
C SER A 25 6.43 9.02 7.61
N ASN A 26 6.12 7.82 7.10
CA ASN A 26 4.91 7.55 6.33
C ASN A 26 3.74 7.09 7.20
N ALA A 27 3.93 6.96 8.53
CA ALA A 27 2.87 6.56 9.45
C ALA A 27 1.70 7.57 9.43
N MET A 28 0.47 7.05 9.39
CA MET A 28 -0.75 7.88 9.42
C MET A 28 -1.02 8.47 10.81
N MET A 29 -0.50 7.82 11.87
CA MET A 29 -0.69 8.22 13.26
C MET A 29 0.66 8.10 14.00
N PRO A 30 1.10 9.13 14.73
CA PRO A 30 2.39 9.12 15.44
C PRO A 30 2.54 7.98 16.45
N GLU A 31 1.45 7.58 17.09
CA GLU A 31 1.39 6.49 18.07
C GLU A 31 1.38 5.09 17.42
N ARG A 32 1.24 5.00 16.10
CA ARG A 32 1.16 3.74 15.35
C ARG A 32 2.18 3.71 14.22
N LEU A 33 3.44 3.55 14.61
CA LEU A 33 4.57 3.48 13.70
C LEU A 33 4.62 2.16 12.90
N LEU A 34 5.24 2.20 11.73
CA LEU A 34 5.44 1.01 10.90
C LEU A 34 6.42 0.04 11.55
N SER A 35 7.51 0.55 12.13
CA SER A 35 8.52 -0.22 12.86
C SER A 35 7.99 -0.97 14.09
N ALA A 36 6.87 -0.51 14.66
CA ALA A 36 6.21 -1.16 15.78
C ALA A 36 5.32 -2.36 15.38
N GLN A 37 5.13 -2.59 14.07
CA GLN A 37 4.32 -3.69 13.57
C GLN A 37 5.14 -4.99 13.46
N HIS A 38 4.53 -6.12 13.85
CA HIS A 38 5.18 -7.44 13.75
C HIS A 38 4.86 -8.16 12.44
N GLN A 39 3.73 -7.81 11.83
CA GLN A 39 3.28 -8.34 10.56
C GLN A 39 2.70 -7.20 9.74
N VAL A 40 2.96 -7.26 8.42
CA VAL A 40 2.49 -6.25 7.48
C VAL A 40 1.90 -6.93 6.26
N GLN A 41 0.86 -6.30 5.71
CA GLN A 41 0.34 -6.57 4.39
C GLN A 41 0.44 -5.28 3.58
N VAL A 42 1.04 -5.35 2.40
CA VAL A 42 1.18 -4.20 1.52
C VAL A 42 0.09 -4.27 0.46
N ARG A 43 -0.70 -3.20 0.36
CA ARG A 43 -1.67 -2.99 -0.72
C ARG A 43 -1.20 -1.82 -1.56
N VAL A 44 -1.08 -2.04 -2.86
CA VAL A 44 -0.75 -1.02 -3.86
C VAL A 44 -1.97 -0.77 -4.72
N ARG A 45 -2.18 0.49 -5.06
CA ARG A 45 -3.32 0.91 -5.85
C ARG A 45 -2.94 1.95 -6.89
N LEU A 46 -3.47 1.77 -8.09
CA LEU A 46 -3.51 2.78 -9.15
C LEU A 46 -4.90 3.40 -9.13
N SER A 47 -4.97 4.67 -8.77
CA SER A 47 -6.21 5.46 -8.75
C SER A 47 -6.04 6.62 -9.71
N GLN A 48 -7.06 6.88 -10.52
CA GLN A 48 -7.07 8.01 -11.46
C GLN A 48 -7.38 9.34 -10.76
N ASP A 49 -8.13 9.30 -9.66
CA ASP A 49 -8.60 10.46 -8.90
C ASP A 49 -7.70 10.84 -7.71
N GLY A 50 -6.67 10.03 -7.42
CA GLY A 50 -5.78 10.19 -6.28
C GLY A 50 -6.40 9.84 -4.92
N LEU A 51 -7.61 9.26 -4.88
CA LEU A 51 -8.28 8.91 -3.64
C LEU A 51 -7.86 7.52 -3.13
N ALA A 52 -7.66 7.43 -1.81
CA ALA A 52 -7.43 6.15 -1.15
C ALA A 52 -8.66 5.22 -1.22
N THR A 53 -9.86 5.79 -1.31
CA THR A 53 -11.15 5.08 -1.30
C THR A 53 -11.42 4.31 -2.59
N PRO A 54 -11.79 3.01 -2.53
CA PRO A 54 -12.11 2.18 -3.70
C PRO A 54 -13.12 2.76 -4.73
N GLN A 55 -12.65 3.39 -5.81
CA GLN A 55 -13.43 3.60 -7.04
C GLN A 55 -13.45 2.39 -8.01
N PRO A 56 -14.56 2.19 -8.74
CA PRO A 56 -14.65 1.27 -9.87
C PRO A 56 -13.59 1.56 -10.94
N GLY A 57 -13.08 0.52 -11.60
CA GLY A 57 -12.08 0.66 -12.67
C GLY A 57 -10.62 0.78 -12.18
N ASP A 58 -10.41 1.07 -10.90
CA ASP A 58 -9.06 1.17 -10.34
C ASP A 58 -8.37 -0.19 -10.22
N TRP A 59 -7.07 -0.19 -10.49
CA TRP A 59 -6.24 -1.38 -10.39
C TRP A 59 -5.57 -1.46 -9.03
N PHE A 60 -5.48 -2.65 -8.47
CA PHE A 60 -4.82 -2.89 -7.19
C PHE A 60 -4.10 -4.23 -7.14
N GLY A 61 -3.17 -4.32 -6.20
CA GLY A 61 -2.38 -5.50 -5.89
C GLY A 61 -2.14 -5.58 -4.40
N GLU A 62 -1.96 -6.79 -3.88
CA GLU A 62 -1.75 -7.02 -2.45
C GLU A 62 -0.70 -8.11 -2.24
N SER A 63 0.17 -7.92 -1.26
CA SER A 63 1.02 -9.00 -0.76
C SER A 63 0.22 -9.95 0.14
N SER A 64 0.81 -11.10 0.43
CA SER A 64 0.43 -11.87 1.61
C SER A 64 0.78 -11.10 2.89
N LEU A 65 0.10 -11.42 3.98
CA LEU A 65 0.54 -11.01 5.31
C LEU A 65 1.87 -11.69 5.61
N GLN A 66 2.88 -10.92 6.00
CA GLN A 66 4.22 -11.43 6.28
C GLN A 66 4.80 -10.79 7.53
N THR A 67 5.72 -11.50 8.18
CA THR A 67 6.49 -10.98 9.31
C THR A 67 7.33 -9.78 8.87
N PHE A 68 7.41 -8.77 9.73
CA PHE A 68 8.15 -7.53 9.49
C PHE A 68 9.16 -7.30 10.62
N SER A 69 10.41 -7.06 10.25
CA SER A 69 11.53 -6.74 11.14
C SER A 69 12.19 -5.40 10.77
N GLY A 70 11.63 -4.68 9.80
CA GLY A 70 12.05 -3.33 9.41
C GLY A 70 12.90 -3.25 8.13
N LYS A 71 13.22 -4.38 7.48
CA LYS A 71 14.12 -4.43 6.31
C LYS A 71 13.63 -5.34 5.18
N GLU A 72 12.37 -5.74 5.23
CA GLU A 72 11.78 -6.65 4.26
C GLU A 72 11.57 -5.97 2.92
N GLN A 73 11.92 -6.68 1.86
CA GLN A 73 11.50 -6.32 0.51
C GLN A 73 10.17 -7.01 0.20
N VAL A 74 9.15 -6.22 -0.12
CA VAL A 74 7.82 -6.72 -0.47
C VAL A 74 7.54 -6.45 -1.93
N SER A 75 7.41 -7.52 -2.72
CA SER A 75 6.99 -7.43 -4.11
C SER A 75 5.47 -7.53 -4.20
N VAL A 76 4.84 -6.55 -4.85
CA VAL A 76 3.39 -6.53 -5.06
C VAL A 76 3.11 -6.48 -6.56
N GLN A 77 2.35 -7.46 -7.04
CA GLN A 77 1.83 -7.46 -8.40
C GLN A 77 0.45 -6.82 -8.42
N ILE A 78 0.28 -5.82 -9.28
CA ILE A 78 -1.01 -5.17 -9.53
C ILE A 78 -1.71 -5.98 -10.62
N ASN A 79 -2.72 -6.77 -10.25
CA ASN A 79 -3.39 -7.72 -11.14
C ASN A 79 -4.90 -7.84 -10.91
N LYS A 80 -5.47 -7.04 -10.00
CA LYS A 80 -6.90 -7.00 -9.74
C LYS A 80 -7.45 -5.63 -10.12
N GLN A 81 -8.68 -5.61 -10.61
CA GLN A 81 -9.41 -4.37 -10.88
C GLN A 81 -10.66 -4.34 -10.00
N VAL A 82 -11.00 -3.17 -9.47
CA VAL A 82 -12.28 -2.97 -8.80
C VAL A 82 -13.38 -3.07 -9.86
N PRO A 83 -14.36 -3.99 -9.72
CA PRO A 83 -15.38 -4.18 -10.72
C PRO A 83 -16.14 -2.89 -11.04
N GLU A 84 -16.33 -2.63 -12.32
CA GLU A 84 -17.31 -1.66 -12.80
C GLU A 84 -18.69 -2.26 -12.55
N LYS A 85 -19.55 -1.55 -11.82
CA LYS A 85 -20.93 -2.00 -11.58
C LYS A 85 -21.75 -1.98 -12.87
#